data_AF-A0A0R3QGY3-F1
#
_entry.id   AF-A0A0R3QGY3-F1
#
_cell.length_a   1.000
_cell.length_b   1.000
_cell.length_c   1.000
_cell.angle_alpha   90.00
_cell.angle_beta   90.00
_cell.angle_gamma   90.00
#
_symmetry.space_group_name_H-M   'P 1'
#
loop_
_entity.id
_entity.type
_entity.pdbx_description
1 polymer ?
#
loop_
_entity_poly.entity_id
_entity_poly.type
_entity_poly.pdbx_seq_one_letter_code
_entity_poly.pdbx_strand_id
1 'polypeptide(L)' 'MGGYNHFDDSIAMICIAMVWLFGFVSNGLSLYITRTTSHFRNAFGILCSSFLICNLQSISVLFTWCTIVLAL' A
#
# COMPACT_ATOMS: atom_id res chain seq x y z
N MET A 1 22.68 26.92 1.46
CA MET A 1 21.61 26.31 0.65
C MET A 1 21.22 24.95 1.23
N GLY A 2 20.26 24.88 2.16
CA GLY A 2 19.82 23.60 2.75
C GLY A 2 18.33 23.52 3.10
N GLY A 3 17.55 24.58 2.88
CA GLY A 3 16.13 24.62 3.23
C GLY A 3 15.18 24.07 2.17
N TYR A 4 15.59 24.06 0.88
CA TYR A 4 14.74 23.62 -0.23
C TYR A 4 14.56 22.09 -0.25
N ASN A 5 15.66 21.34 -0.11
CA ASN A 5 15.64 19.88 -0.11
C ASN A 5 14.71 19.32 0.98
N HIS A 6 14.75 19.87 2.19
CA HIS A 6 13.92 19.39 3.29
C HIS A 6 12.41 19.59 3.04
N PHE A 7 12.04 20.63 2.28
CA PHE A 7 10.64 20.87 1.93
C PHE A 7 10.17 19.91 0.82
N ASP A 8 11.01 19.68 -0.19
CA ASP A 8 10.75 18.72 -1.27
C ASP A 8 10.69 17.27 -0.74
N ASP A 9 11.58 16.90 0.18
CA ASP A 9 11.60 15.59 0.85
C ASP A 9 10.33 15.38 1.70
N SER A 10 9.86 16.42 2.38
CA SER A 10 8.61 16.40 3.14
C SER A 10 7.39 16.17 2.24
N ILE A 11 7.32 16.90 1.11
CA ILE A 11 6.24 16.72 0.12
C ILE A 11 6.29 15.31 -0.47
N ALA A 12 7.47 14.82 -0.82
CA ALA A 12 7.64 13.47 -1.37
C ALA A 12 7.20 12.40 -0.35
N MET A 13 7.58 12.51 0.93
CA MET A 13 7.09 11.61 1.99
C MET A 13 5.57 11.62 2.11
N ILE A 14 4.93 12.78 2.09
CA ILE A 14 3.46 12.90 2.16
C ILE A 14 2.81 12.24 0.95
N CYS A 15 3.32 12.48 -0.26
CA CYS A 15 2.83 11.84 -1.49
C CYS A 15 2.95 10.31 -1.43
N ILE A 16 4.09 9.80 -0.99
CA ILE A 16 4.36 8.37 -0.84
C ILE A 16 3.42 7.75 0.20
N ALA A 17 3.20 8.43 1.33
CA ALA A 17 2.24 8.01 2.35
C ALA A 17 0.79 7.97 1.83
N MET A 18 0.37 8.97 1.05
CA MET A 18 -0.97 9.00 0.46
C MET A 18 -1.19 7.88 -0.55
N VAL A 19 -0.21 7.61 -1.43
CA VAL A 19 -0.27 6.49 -2.39
C VAL A 19 -0.31 5.16 -1.65
N TRP A 20 0.51 4.99 -0.61
CA TRP A 20 0.50 3.80 0.23
C TRP A 20 -0.86 3.59 0.91
N LEU A 21 -1.42 4.64 1.51
CA LEU A 21 -2.69 4.57 2.22
C LEU A 21 -3.86 4.31 1.27
N PHE A 22 -3.89 4.95 0.10
CA PHE A 22 -4.87 4.66 -0.94
C PHE A 22 -4.77 3.22 -1.45
N GLY A 23 -3.56 2.74 -1.70
CA GLY A 23 -3.30 1.36 -2.07
C GLY A 23 -3.75 0.39 -0.98
N PHE A 24 -3.43 0.66 0.28
CA PHE A 24 -3.82 -0.16 1.42
C PHE A 24 -5.34 -0.21 1.59
N VAL A 25 -6.03 0.93 1.54
CA VAL A 25 -7.49 1.00 1.68
C VAL A 25 -8.19 0.32 0.51
N SER A 26 -7.76 0.54 -0.72
CA SER A 26 -8.39 -0.05 -1.91
C SER A 26 -8.24 -1.58 -1.95
N ASN A 27 -7.04 -2.08 -1.66
CA ASN A 27 -6.78 -3.52 -1.56
C ASN A 27 -7.45 -4.13 -0.30
N GLY A 28 -7.46 -3.43 0.83
CA GLY A 28 -8.15 -3.87 2.05
C GLY A 28 -9.68 -3.94 1.89
N LEU A 29 -10.27 -2.95 1.21
CA LEU A 29 -11.71 -2.91 0.92
C LEU A 29 -12.11 -4.04 -0.03
N SER A 30 -11.30 -4.32 -1.07
CA SER A 30 -11.52 -5.47 -1.94
C SER A 30 -11.44 -6.80 -1.15
N LEU A 31 -10.54 -6.91 -0.17
CA LEU A 31 -10.42 -8.09 0.68
C LEU A 31 -11.65 -8.24 1.57
N TYR A 32 -12.09 -7.13 2.15
CA TYR A 32 -13.27 -7.07 3.00
C TYR A 32 -14.53 -7.46 2.25
N ILE A 33 -14.73 -6.96 1.02
CA ILE A 33 -15.87 -7.33 0.18
C ILE A 33 -15.82 -8.83 -0.19
N THR A 34 -14.64 -9.33 -0.59
CA THR A 34 -14.46 -10.76 -0.90
C THR A 34 -14.68 -11.66 0.33
N ARG A 35 -14.30 -11.20 1.54
CA ARG A 35 -14.51 -11.91 2.81
C ARG A 35 -15.96 -11.88 3.30
N THR A 36 -16.65 -10.74 3.13
CA THR A 36 -18.03 -10.54 3.61
C THR A 36 -19.07 -11.17 2.69
N THR A 37 -18.75 -11.34 1.41
CA THR A 37 -19.62 -12.09 0.51
C THR A 37 -19.43 -13.59 0.76
N SER A 38 -20.42 -14.25 1.36
CA SER A 38 -20.38 -15.68 1.72
C SER A 38 -20.31 -16.61 0.50
N HIS A 39 -20.46 -16.06 -0.70
CA HIS A 39 -20.53 -16.77 -1.97
C HIS A 39 -19.16 -17.27 -2.50
N PHE A 40 -18.03 -16.75 -1.99
CA PHE A 40 -16.68 -17.17 -2.40
C PHE A 40 -15.99 -18.09 -1.38
N ARG A 41 -16.73 -19.04 -0.80
CA ARG A 41 -16.15 -20.14 0.00
C ARG A 41 -15.47 -21.23 -0.85
N ASN A 42 -14.96 -20.84 -2.01
CA ASN A 42 -14.32 -21.67 -3.02
C ASN A 42 -12.87 -21.20 -3.24
N ALA A 43 -12.00 -22.01 -3.85
CA ALA A 43 -10.58 -21.73 -4.08
C ALA A 43 -10.29 -20.32 -4.67
N PHE A 44 -11.26 -19.78 -5.42
CA PHE A 44 -11.25 -18.41 -5.95
C PHE A 44 -11.11 -17.32 -4.88
N GLY A 45 -11.77 -17.44 -3.73
CA GLY A 45 -11.66 -16.49 -2.62
C GLY A 45 -10.27 -16.52 -1.96
N ILE A 46 -9.62 -17.69 -1.96
CA ILE A 46 -8.25 -17.88 -1.45
C ILE A 46 -7.24 -17.24 -2.40
N LEU A 47 -7.35 -17.53 -3.71
CA LEU A 47 -6.52 -16.90 -4.76
C LEU A 47 -6.65 -15.37 -4.76
N CYS A 48 -7.87 -14.85 -4.61
CA CYS A 48 -8.12 -13.41 -4.50
C CYS A 48 -7.48 -12.82 -3.25
N SER A 49 -7.64 -13.44 -2.07
CA SER A 49 -6.96 -13.00 -0.84
C SER A 49 -5.44 -13.01 -0.98
N SER A 50 -4.86 -14.07 -1.55
CA SER A 50 -3.40 -14.18 -1.74
C SER A 50 -2.88 -13.12 -2.69
N PHE A 51 -3.53 -12.89 -3.84
CA PHE A 51 -3.13 -11.85 -4.79
C PHE A 51 -3.17 -10.46 -4.15
N LEU A 52 -4.17 -10.21 -3.32
CA LEU A 52 -4.39 -8.93 -2.65
C LEU A 52 -3.40 -8.69 -1.51
N ILE A 53 -3.06 -9.74 -0.76
CA ILE A 53 -1.98 -9.72 0.24
C ILE A 53 -0.63 -9.49 -0.44
N CYS A 54 -0.37 -10.11 -1.59
CA CYS A 54 0.85 -9.85 -2.37
C CYS A 54 0.92 -8.39 -2.84
N ASN A 55 -0.20 -7.82 -3.27
CA ASN A 55 -0.27 -6.40 -3.63
C ASN A 55 0.00 -5.50 -2.41
N LEU A 56 -0.58 -5.82 -1.26
CA LEU A 56 -0.32 -5.10 0.00
C LEU A 56 1.16 -5.18 0.41
N GLN A 57 1.75 -6.37 0.27
CA GLN A 57 3.16 -6.61 0.57
C GLN A 57 4.06 -5.80 -0.37
N SER A 58 3.80 -5.82 -1.68
CA SER A 58 4.57 -5.03 -2.65
C SER A 58 4.50 -3.53 -2.36
N ILE A 59 3.30 -3.01 -2.08
CA ILE A 59 3.09 -1.61 -1.69
C ILE A 59 3.84 -1.26 -0.39
N SER A 60 3.87 -2.17 0.60
CA SER A 60 4.62 -1.97 1.84
C SER A 60 6.14 -1.99 1.66
N VAL A 61 6.65 -2.83 0.76
CA VAL A 61 8.09 -2.91 0.45
C VAL A 61 8.52 -1.64 -0.29
N LEU A 62 7.75 -1.20 -1.30
CA LEU A 62 8.00 0.05 -2.02
C LEU A 62 7.97 1.25 -1.09
N PHE A 63 7.01 1.31 -0.17
CA PHE A 63 6.95 2.36 0.84
C PHE A 63 8.20 2.37 1.73
N THR A 64 8.58 1.20 2.26
CA THR A 64 9.77 1.06 3.12
C THR A 64 11.04 1.49 2.40
N TRP A 65 11.20 1.08 1.14
CA TRP A 65 12.33 1.49 0.30
C TRP A 65 12.37 3.00 0.11
N CYS A 66 11.24 3.61 -0.27
CA CYS A 66 11.12 5.04 -0.43
C CYS A 66 11.40 5.81 0.87
N THR A 67 10.90 5.35 2.01
CA THR A 67 11.20 5.96 3.31
C THR A 67 12.68 5.87 3.64
N ILE A 68 13.33 4.73 3.39
CA ILE A 68 14.78 4.59 3.62
C ILE A 68 15.56 5.54 2.72
N VAL A 69 15.24 5.61 1.43
CA VAL A 69 15.93 6.49 0.46
C VAL A 69 15.73 7.97 0.78
N LEU A 70 14.58 8.36 1.32
CA LEU A 70 14.34 9.76 1.73
C LEU A 70 14.87 10.09 3.13
N ALA A 71 14.96 9.10 4.03
CA ALA A 71 15.39 9.32 5.40
C ALA A 71 16.90 9.18 5.61
N LEU A 72 17.62 8.63 4.63
CA LEU A 72 19.05 8.27 4.70
C LEU A 72 19.84 8.95 3.59
#